data_AF-A0AA37HIU0-F1
#
_entry.id   AF-A0AA37HIU0-F1
#
_cell.length_a   1.000
_cell.length_b   1.000
_cell.length_c   1.000
_cell.angle_alpha   90.00
_cell.angle_beta   90.00
_cell.angle_gamma   90.00
#
_symmetry.space_group_name_H-M   'P 1'
#
loop_
_entity.id
_entity.type
_entity.pdbx_description
1 polymer ?
#
loop_
_entity_poly.entity_id
_entity_poly.type
_entity_poly.pdbx_seq_one_letter_code
_entity_poly.pdbx_strand_id
1 'polypeptide(L)'
;MEALSIGDMVVTASGEQRPIKWIGTRAYAGRFLRNNPDLLPIRLQAGCLADGIPARDLHVSPRHAMFLDGCLIPAAHLVNGTTITKVEHLDSLTYWHIELDSHDVLVAEGAPSESFVDDNSRGIFHNAHTFSELYRQEQRKDAVYCAPRVEDGFTLEAVRRRLNQRAGLPLPPAHAFGQLRGYLDHCSIDEQGRLTVRGWAQDLAHPDGPVCLDIVVDGVVAALTFAETYRPDLERAGIGDGCHAFSLILPEPFALGISHQVEVRRSADRAPLTTSRPIGASGLAA
;
A
#
# COMPACT_ATOMS: atom_id res chain seq x y z
N MET A 1 2.01 9.30 -28.38
CA MET A 1 2.86 8.09 -28.41
C MET A 1 3.11 7.55 -29.81
N GLU A 2 2.14 7.58 -30.75
CA GLU A 2 2.31 7.02 -32.12
C GLU A 2 3.51 7.58 -32.93
N ALA A 3 4.13 8.67 -32.50
CA ALA A 3 5.30 9.28 -33.14
C ALA A 3 6.66 8.93 -32.50
N LEU A 4 6.69 8.22 -31.35
CA LEU A 4 7.94 7.90 -30.66
C LEU A 4 8.62 6.66 -31.25
N SER A 5 9.95 6.71 -31.34
CA SER A 5 10.82 5.67 -31.86
C SER A 5 11.90 5.25 -30.86
N ILE A 6 12.48 4.07 -31.05
CA ILE A 6 13.67 3.64 -30.30
C ILE A 6 14.78 4.68 -30.50
N GLY A 7 15.43 5.07 -29.42
CA GLY A 7 16.46 6.11 -29.39
C GLY A 7 15.95 7.53 -29.12
N ASP A 8 14.65 7.79 -29.23
CA ASP A 8 14.09 9.10 -28.86
C ASP A 8 14.30 9.37 -27.37
N MET A 9 14.56 10.62 -27.02
CA MET A 9 14.76 11.03 -25.63
C MET A 9 13.42 11.29 -24.94
N VAL A 10 13.19 10.62 -23.81
CA VAL A 10 12.04 10.85 -22.93
C VAL A 10 12.48 11.41 -21.60
N VAL A 11 11.63 12.23 -20.99
CA VAL A 11 11.89 12.84 -19.68
C VAL A 11 11.33 11.95 -18.59
N THR A 12 12.17 11.62 -17.61
CA THR A 12 11.76 10.89 -16.40
C THR A 12 11.21 11.85 -15.34
N ALA A 13 10.53 11.33 -14.32
CA ALA A 13 10.03 12.13 -13.21
C ALA A 13 11.14 12.80 -12.38
N SER A 14 12.38 12.28 -12.43
CA SER A 14 13.55 12.94 -11.82
C SER A 14 14.08 14.12 -12.65
N GLY A 15 13.57 14.33 -13.86
CA GLY A 15 14.00 15.37 -14.79
C GLY A 15 15.14 14.94 -15.71
N GLU A 16 15.59 13.69 -15.64
CA GLU A 16 16.60 13.15 -16.54
C GLU A 16 16.01 12.89 -17.93
N GLN A 17 16.84 13.03 -18.96
CA GLN A 17 16.49 12.63 -20.33
C GLN A 17 17.16 11.30 -20.63
N ARG A 18 16.36 10.29 -20.97
CA ARG A 18 16.84 8.93 -21.25
C ARG A 18 16.34 8.45 -22.61
N PRO A 19 17.17 7.76 -23.41
CA PRO A 19 16.74 7.23 -24.69
C PRO A 19 15.79 6.05 -24.50
N ILE A 20 14.77 5.95 -25.34
CA ILE A 20 13.91 4.78 -25.41
C ILE A 20 14.73 3.58 -25.88
N LYS A 21 14.82 2.54 -25.05
CA LYS A 21 15.50 1.28 -25.40
C LYS A 21 14.62 0.42 -26.31
N TRP A 22 13.33 0.33 -26.00
CA TRP A 22 12.41 -0.49 -26.79
C TRP A 22 10.96 -0.02 -26.63
N ILE A 23 10.11 -0.32 -27.62
CA ILE A 23 8.68 -0.02 -27.56
C ILE A 23 7.89 -1.32 -27.82
N GLY A 24 7.21 -1.82 -26.79
CA GLY A 24 6.31 -2.95 -26.90
C GLY A 24 4.93 -2.52 -27.36
N THR A 25 4.34 -3.31 -28.27
CA THR A 25 3.01 -3.04 -28.83
C THR A 25 2.11 -4.26 -28.70
N ARG A 26 0.86 -4.01 -28.35
CA ARG A 26 -0.21 -5.02 -28.39
C ARG A 26 -1.50 -4.35 -28.84
N ALA A 27 -2.26 -5.04 -29.68
CA ALA A 27 -3.46 -4.50 -30.29
C ALA A 27 -4.60 -5.52 -30.22
N TYR A 28 -5.81 -5.04 -29.98
CA TYR A 28 -6.99 -5.87 -29.81
C TYR A 28 -8.14 -5.33 -30.66
N ALA A 29 -8.81 -6.23 -31.37
CA ALA A 29 -10.06 -5.91 -32.07
C ALA A 29 -11.21 -5.83 -31.05
N GLY A 30 -12.19 -4.95 -31.29
CA GLY A 30 -13.33 -4.75 -30.39
C GLY A 30 -14.12 -6.03 -30.08
N ARG A 31 -14.23 -6.95 -31.04
CA ARG A 31 -14.86 -8.28 -30.81
C ARG A 31 -14.16 -9.10 -29.72
N PHE A 32 -12.83 -8.99 -29.62
CA PHE A 32 -12.04 -9.69 -28.62
C PHE A 32 -12.21 -8.99 -27.27
N LEU A 33 -12.20 -7.67 -27.24
CA LEU A 33 -12.41 -6.87 -26.03
C LEU A 33 -13.77 -7.12 -25.39
N ARG A 34 -14.84 -7.31 -26.19
CA ARG A 34 -16.17 -7.67 -25.66
C ARG A 34 -16.18 -8.95 -24.83
N ASN A 35 -15.33 -9.92 -25.18
CA ASN A 35 -15.19 -11.18 -24.44
C ASN A 35 -14.08 -11.11 -23.37
N ASN A 36 -13.29 -10.04 -23.34
CA ASN A 36 -12.14 -9.87 -22.45
C ASN A 36 -12.14 -8.45 -21.86
N PRO A 37 -13.18 -8.08 -21.08
CA PRO A 37 -13.32 -6.73 -20.57
C PRO A 37 -12.17 -6.31 -19.66
N ASP A 38 -11.42 -7.24 -19.07
CA ASP A 38 -10.25 -6.95 -18.22
C ASP A 38 -9.04 -6.40 -18.98
N LEU A 39 -9.10 -6.35 -20.31
CA LEU A 39 -8.12 -5.65 -21.14
C LEU A 39 -8.49 -4.20 -21.41
N LEU A 40 -9.74 -3.80 -21.14
CA LEU A 40 -10.23 -2.45 -21.43
C LEU A 40 -9.47 -1.41 -20.60
N PRO A 41 -9.12 -0.25 -21.19
CA PRO A 41 -8.33 0.77 -20.50
C PRO A 41 -8.98 1.31 -19.25
N ILE A 42 -8.14 1.78 -18.34
CA ILE A 42 -8.55 2.72 -17.29
C ILE A 42 -8.35 4.12 -17.84
N ARG A 43 -9.43 4.90 -17.85
CA ARG A 43 -9.45 6.33 -18.14
C ARG A 43 -9.24 7.09 -16.83
N LEU A 44 -8.17 7.87 -16.78
CA LEU A 44 -7.92 8.89 -15.79
C LEU A 44 -8.38 10.22 -16.37
N GLN A 45 -9.49 10.76 -15.87
CA GLN A 45 -10.03 12.05 -16.31
C GLN A 45 -9.01 13.17 -16.04
N ALA A 46 -8.97 14.18 -16.91
CA ALA A 46 -8.15 15.38 -16.68
C ALA A 46 -8.33 15.96 -15.26
N GLY A 47 -7.22 16.23 -14.58
CA GLY A 47 -7.21 16.79 -13.21
C GLY A 47 -7.58 15.83 -12.07
N CYS A 48 -7.76 14.52 -12.33
CA CYS A 48 -8.19 13.57 -11.31
C CYS A 48 -7.11 13.21 -10.28
N LEU A 49 -5.83 13.34 -10.62
CA LEU A 49 -4.70 12.97 -9.74
C LEU A 49 -4.22 14.15 -8.89
N ALA A 50 -4.12 15.33 -9.50
CA ALA A 50 -3.75 16.60 -8.87
C ALA A 50 -4.30 17.78 -9.71
N ASP A 51 -4.07 19.02 -9.27
CA ASP A 51 -4.56 20.20 -9.99
C ASP A 51 -3.96 20.25 -11.40
N GLY A 52 -4.83 20.11 -12.40
CA GLY A 52 -4.42 20.03 -13.81
C GLY A 52 -3.72 18.74 -14.22
N ILE A 53 -3.68 17.69 -13.37
CA ILE A 53 -3.01 16.41 -13.67
C ILE A 53 -4.00 15.23 -13.63
N PRO A 54 -4.08 14.41 -14.70
CA PRO A 54 -3.42 14.61 -15.99
C PRO A 54 -3.95 15.85 -16.72
N ALA A 55 -3.15 16.42 -17.62
CA ALA A 55 -3.49 17.63 -18.39
C ALA A 55 -4.67 17.41 -19.36
N ARG A 56 -4.89 16.17 -19.78
CA ARG A 56 -6.04 15.69 -20.54
C ARG A 56 -6.37 14.27 -20.11
N ASP A 57 -7.52 13.75 -20.54
CA ASP A 57 -7.90 12.36 -20.28
C ASP A 57 -6.80 11.40 -20.74
N LEU A 58 -6.27 10.62 -19.79
CA LEU A 58 -5.20 9.67 -20.00
C LEU A 58 -5.78 8.25 -19.95
N HIS A 59 -5.47 7.44 -20.95
CA HIS A 59 -5.91 6.05 -21.03
C HIS A 59 -4.72 5.11 -20.90
N VAL A 60 -4.77 4.23 -19.92
CA VAL A 60 -3.68 3.28 -19.63
C VAL A 60 -4.23 1.87 -19.48
N SER A 61 -3.37 0.86 -19.65
CA SER A 61 -3.79 -0.52 -19.41
C SER A 61 -4.07 -0.74 -17.91
N PRO A 62 -4.98 -1.66 -17.54
CA PRO A 62 -5.34 -1.89 -16.13
C PRO A 62 -4.16 -2.18 -15.20
N ARG A 63 -3.14 -2.89 -15.72
CA ARG A 63 -1.93 -3.24 -14.97
C ARG A 63 -0.83 -2.18 -15.02
N HIS A 64 -0.98 -1.14 -15.85
CA HIS A 64 -0.01 -0.06 -15.94
C HIS A 64 -0.03 0.74 -14.63
N ALA A 65 1.13 0.88 -14.00
CA ALA A 65 1.23 1.58 -12.74
C ALA A 65 1.41 3.09 -12.90
N MET A 66 0.62 3.83 -12.15
CA MET A 66 0.83 5.26 -11.92
C MET A 66 1.76 5.43 -10.72
N PHE A 67 2.66 6.40 -10.76
CA PHE A 67 3.55 6.70 -9.64
C PHE A 67 2.90 7.75 -8.73
N LEU A 68 2.45 7.32 -7.56
CA LEU A 68 1.71 8.13 -6.59
C LEU A 68 2.29 7.90 -5.19
N ASP A 69 2.56 8.98 -4.48
CA ASP A 69 3.02 8.96 -3.08
C ASP A 69 4.24 8.03 -2.86
N GLY A 70 5.18 8.04 -3.82
CA GLY A 70 6.41 7.24 -3.78
C GLY A 70 6.26 5.77 -4.20
N CYS A 71 5.07 5.36 -4.64
CA CYS A 71 4.74 3.97 -4.97
C CYS A 71 4.22 3.81 -6.40
N LEU A 72 4.43 2.63 -6.99
CA LEU A 72 3.84 2.23 -8.27
C LEU A 72 2.52 1.51 -8.00
N ILE A 73 1.40 2.13 -8.39
CA ILE A 73 0.06 1.59 -8.16
C ILE A 73 -0.61 1.29 -9.49
N PRO A 74 -0.98 0.02 -9.79
CA PRO A 74 -1.69 -0.32 -11.02
C PRO A 74 -3.00 0.46 -11.14
N ALA A 75 -3.27 1.02 -12.32
CA ALA A 75 -4.41 1.90 -12.56
C ALA A 75 -5.76 1.26 -12.21
N ALA A 76 -5.90 -0.06 -12.35
CA ALA A 76 -7.11 -0.79 -11.95
C ALA A 76 -7.47 -0.61 -10.48
N HIS A 77 -6.48 -0.48 -9.58
CA HIS A 77 -6.73 -0.27 -8.16
C HIS A 77 -7.19 1.17 -7.84
N LEU A 78 -6.98 2.12 -8.76
CA LEU A 78 -7.35 3.53 -8.58
C LEU A 78 -8.79 3.84 -9.03
N VAL A 79 -9.50 2.88 -9.62
CA VAL A 79 -10.86 3.07 -10.15
C VAL A 79 -11.81 3.47 -9.01
N ASN A 80 -12.48 4.61 -9.19
CA ASN A 80 -13.44 5.18 -8.24
C ASN A 80 -14.84 5.37 -8.83
N GLY A 81 -15.05 4.98 -10.10
CA GLY A 81 -16.35 5.01 -10.76
C GLY A 81 -16.81 6.40 -11.23
N THR A 82 -16.00 7.45 -11.03
CA THR A 82 -16.35 8.82 -11.47
C THR A 82 -15.25 9.45 -12.31
N THR A 83 -14.14 9.83 -11.68
CA THR A 83 -13.01 10.52 -12.31
C THR A 83 -11.92 9.55 -12.78
N ILE A 84 -11.91 8.33 -12.25
CA ILE A 84 -11.06 7.23 -12.70
C ILE A 84 -11.96 6.04 -12.99
N THR A 85 -12.11 5.70 -14.27
CA THR A 85 -13.15 4.77 -14.74
C THR A 85 -12.58 3.75 -15.71
N LYS A 86 -13.07 2.52 -15.68
CA LYS A 86 -12.82 1.56 -16.75
C LYS A 86 -13.64 1.95 -17.98
N VAL A 87 -13.01 1.94 -19.15
CA VAL A 87 -13.72 2.16 -20.42
C VAL A 87 -14.65 0.98 -20.68
N GLU A 88 -15.89 1.24 -21.09
CA GLU A 88 -16.90 0.19 -21.26
C GLU A 88 -16.86 -0.48 -22.64
N HIS A 89 -16.62 0.28 -23.70
CA HIS A 89 -16.63 -0.23 -25.07
C HIS A 89 -15.59 0.48 -25.96
N LEU A 90 -14.92 -0.30 -26.80
CA LEU A 90 -14.00 0.18 -27.84
C LEU A 90 -14.10 -0.72 -29.08
N ASP A 91 -13.98 -0.12 -30.26
CA ASP A 91 -13.96 -0.86 -31.53
C ASP A 91 -12.57 -1.42 -31.86
N SER A 92 -11.52 -0.80 -31.34
CA SER A 92 -10.14 -1.28 -31.35
C SER A 92 -9.35 -0.66 -30.20
N LEU A 93 -8.26 -1.30 -29.83
CA LEU A 93 -7.36 -0.85 -28.77
C LEU A 93 -5.93 -1.17 -29.15
N THR A 94 -5.01 -0.22 -28.93
CA THR A 94 -3.58 -0.46 -29.00
C THR A 94 -2.92 0.10 -27.75
N TYR A 95 -2.07 -0.71 -27.11
CA TYR A 95 -1.20 -0.26 -26.03
C TYR A 95 0.25 -0.21 -26.51
N TRP A 96 0.94 0.85 -26.11
CA TRP A 96 2.38 1.04 -26.28
C TRP A 96 3.05 1.06 -24.91
N HIS A 97 4.17 0.37 -24.78
CA HIS A 97 4.95 0.26 -23.55
C HIS A 97 6.38 0.67 -23.85
N ILE A 98 6.85 1.74 -23.20
CA ILE A 98 8.21 2.27 -23.38
C ILE A 98 9.14 1.59 -22.39
N GLU A 99 10.15 0.88 -22.88
CA GLU A 99 11.24 0.29 -22.08
C GLU A 99 12.46 1.21 -22.13
N LEU A 100 13.07 1.46 -20.98
CA LEU A 100 14.36 2.15 -20.84
C LEU A 100 15.47 1.14 -20.51
N ASP A 101 16.71 1.59 -20.37
CA ASP A 101 17.84 0.75 -19.96
C ASP A 101 17.75 0.29 -18.49
N SER A 102 17.02 1.01 -17.65
CA SER A 102 16.53 0.56 -16.34
C SER A 102 15.12 1.09 -16.10
N HIS A 103 14.31 0.36 -15.33
CA HIS A 103 12.94 0.78 -15.01
C HIS A 103 12.94 2.15 -14.33
N ASP A 104 12.01 3.02 -14.72
CA ASP A 104 11.91 4.38 -14.20
C ASP A 104 10.47 4.90 -14.31
N VAL A 105 10.24 6.11 -13.82
CA VAL A 105 8.97 6.82 -13.95
C VAL A 105 9.09 7.83 -15.09
N LEU A 106 8.19 7.72 -16.06
CA LEU A 106 7.99 8.67 -17.15
C LEU A 106 6.88 9.66 -16.80
N VAL A 107 6.79 10.77 -17.54
CA VAL A 107 5.71 11.75 -17.39
C VAL A 107 4.80 11.70 -18.63
N ALA A 108 3.58 11.21 -18.46
CA ALA A 108 2.56 11.14 -19.51
C ALA A 108 1.43 12.13 -19.21
N GLU A 109 1.23 13.14 -20.06
CA GLU A 109 0.21 14.19 -19.84
C GLU A 109 0.37 14.89 -18.47
N GLY A 110 1.60 15.03 -17.99
CA GLY A 110 1.90 15.56 -16.66
C GLY A 110 1.72 14.55 -15.51
N ALA A 111 1.17 13.35 -15.76
CA ALA A 111 1.02 12.31 -14.76
C ALA A 111 2.25 11.38 -14.74
N PRO A 112 2.90 11.19 -13.56
CA PRO A 112 3.97 10.22 -13.40
C PRO A 112 3.47 8.77 -13.58
N SER A 113 4.08 8.00 -14.47
CA SER A 113 3.69 6.63 -14.81
C SER A 113 4.90 5.74 -15.05
N GLU A 114 4.77 4.43 -14.82
CA GLU A 114 5.88 3.49 -15.00
C GLU A 114 6.38 3.43 -16.45
N SER A 115 7.68 3.23 -16.65
CA SER A 115 8.21 2.61 -17.86
C SER A 115 7.91 1.11 -17.83
N PHE A 116 8.05 0.41 -18.95
CA PHE A 116 7.99 -1.04 -18.97
C PHE A 116 9.18 -1.66 -18.23
N VAL A 117 8.91 -2.72 -17.46
CA VAL A 117 9.90 -3.65 -16.94
C VAL A 117 9.49 -5.06 -17.32
N ASP A 118 10.45 -5.85 -17.78
CA ASP A 118 10.21 -7.24 -18.14
C ASP A 118 10.24 -8.15 -16.91
N ASP A 119 9.10 -8.24 -16.24
CA ASP A 119 8.82 -9.18 -15.14
C ASP A 119 8.38 -10.56 -15.65
N ASN A 120 9.01 -11.06 -16.72
CA ASN A 120 8.56 -12.22 -17.51
C ASN A 120 7.35 -11.95 -18.42
N SER A 121 7.00 -10.68 -18.62
CA SER A 121 5.80 -10.30 -19.38
C SER A 121 6.09 -9.95 -20.83
N ARG A 122 7.35 -9.79 -21.29
CA ARG A 122 7.65 -9.33 -22.66
C ARG A 122 6.97 -10.18 -23.76
N GLY A 123 6.77 -11.48 -23.51
CA GLY A 123 6.12 -12.39 -24.48
C GLY A 123 4.68 -12.02 -24.85
N ILE A 124 4.01 -11.13 -24.12
CA ILE A 124 2.64 -10.70 -24.40
C ILE A 124 2.55 -9.63 -25.51
N PHE A 125 3.68 -9.05 -25.94
CA PHE A 125 3.71 -8.06 -27.01
C PHE A 125 3.80 -8.72 -28.38
N HIS A 126 3.07 -8.19 -29.35
CA HIS A 126 3.08 -8.70 -30.73
C HIS A 126 4.46 -8.61 -31.38
N ASN A 127 5.20 -7.55 -31.05
CA ASN A 127 6.55 -7.31 -31.56
C ASN A 127 7.66 -7.77 -30.60
N ALA A 128 7.38 -8.65 -29.64
CA ALA A 128 8.39 -9.12 -28.67
C ALA A 128 9.67 -9.66 -29.33
N HIS A 129 9.55 -10.32 -30.48
CA HIS A 129 10.69 -10.83 -31.26
C HIS A 129 11.70 -9.74 -31.66
N THR A 130 11.24 -8.50 -31.89
CA THR A 130 12.11 -7.38 -32.27
C THR A 130 13.13 -7.04 -31.17
N PHE A 131 12.75 -7.21 -29.89
CA PHE A 131 13.68 -7.04 -28.79
C PHE A 131 14.80 -8.08 -28.88
N SER A 132 14.43 -9.35 -29.05
CA SER A 132 15.40 -10.44 -29.18
C SER A 132 16.33 -10.25 -30.38
N GLU A 133 15.85 -9.68 -31.49
CA GLU A 133 16.67 -9.38 -32.66
C GLU A 133 17.67 -8.25 -32.42
N LEU A 134 17.26 -7.18 -31.73
CA LEU A 134 18.09 -6.02 -31.40
C LEU A 134 19.11 -6.34 -30.29
N TYR A 135 18.73 -7.17 -29.33
CA TYR A 135 19.47 -7.42 -28.10
C TYR A 135 19.82 -8.90 -27.89
N ARG A 136 20.17 -9.63 -28.97
CA ARG A 136 20.43 -11.10 -28.96
C ARG A 136 21.43 -11.56 -27.89
N GLN A 137 22.38 -10.72 -27.55
CA GLN A 137 23.46 -11.03 -26.60
C GLN A 137 23.13 -10.60 -25.17
N GLU A 138 22.03 -9.90 -24.95
CA GLU A 138 21.66 -9.43 -23.62
C GLU A 138 21.08 -10.59 -22.79
N GLN A 139 21.73 -10.86 -21.66
CA GLN A 139 21.23 -11.85 -20.72
C GLN A 139 20.01 -11.28 -20.00
N ARG A 140 18.99 -12.11 -19.84
CA ARG A 140 17.80 -11.73 -19.07
C ARG A 140 18.22 -11.37 -17.64
N LYS A 141 17.74 -10.23 -17.17
CA LYS A 141 17.91 -9.75 -15.79
C LYS A 141 16.61 -9.94 -15.02
N ASP A 142 16.72 -10.04 -13.71
CA ASP A 142 15.55 -9.96 -12.84
C ASP A 142 14.93 -8.57 -12.92
N ALA A 143 13.61 -8.50 -12.82
CA ALA A 143 12.88 -7.24 -12.81
C ALA A 143 13.21 -6.45 -11.55
N VAL A 144 13.82 -5.28 -11.74
CA VAL A 144 14.08 -4.33 -10.66
C VAL A 144 13.19 -3.11 -10.89
N TYR A 145 12.21 -2.94 -10.01
CA TYR A 145 11.35 -1.77 -10.01
C TYR A 145 12.08 -0.58 -9.37
N CYS A 146 11.83 0.63 -9.87
CA CYS A 146 12.43 1.86 -9.34
C CYS A 146 11.78 2.35 -8.03
N ALA A 147 10.62 1.78 -7.68
CA ALA A 147 9.87 2.10 -6.48
C ALA A 147 9.01 0.88 -6.06
N PRO A 148 8.56 0.82 -4.78
CA PRO A 148 7.69 -0.25 -4.31
C PRO A 148 6.40 -0.32 -5.15
N ARG A 149 6.05 -1.52 -5.60
CA ARG A 149 4.76 -1.78 -6.25
C ARG A 149 3.73 -2.13 -5.18
N VAL A 150 2.61 -1.42 -5.18
CA VAL A 150 1.55 -1.53 -4.16
C VAL A 150 0.25 -1.91 -4.82
N GLU A 151 -0.31 -3.06 -4.42
CA GLU A 151 -1.57 -3.62 -4.94
C GLU A 151 -2.64 -3.75 -3.85
N ASP A 152 -2.26 -3.63 -2.57
CA ASP A 152 -3.13 -3.63 -1.40
C ASP A 152 -2.53 -2.83 -0.22
N GLY A 153 -3.20 -2.85 0.93
CA GLY A 153 -2.71 -2.28 2.17
C GLY A 153 -2.95 -0.78 2.37
N PHE A 154 -2.45 -0.25 3.49
CA PHE A 154 -2.76 1.11 3.97
C PHE A 154 -2.31 2.21 3.01
N THR A 155 -1.18 2.04 2.32
CA THR A 155 -0.69 3.01 1.33
C THR A 155 -1.69 3.16 0.18
N LEU A 156 -2.19 2.05 -0.36
CA LEU A 156 -3.20 2.08 -1.42
C LEU A 156 -4.49 2.75 -0.95
N GLU A 157 -4.97 2.38 0.23
CA GLU A 157 -6.21 2.92 0.78
C GLU A 157 -6.11 4.43 1.08
N ALA A 158 -4.94 4.92 1.50
CA ALA A 158 -4.68 6.35 1.65
C ALA A 158 -4.77 7.09 0.30
N VAL A 159 -4.15 6.55 -0.75
CA VAL A 159 -4.22 7.11 -2.12
C VAL A 159 -5.66 7.11 -2.63
N ARG A 160 -6.38 5.99 -2.52
CA ARG A 160 -7.79 5.87 -2.92
C ARG A 160 -8.65 6.89 -2.20
N ARG A 161 -8.48 7.04 -0.90
CA ARG A 161 -9.21 8.02 -0.09
C ARG A 161 -8.96 9.44 -0.59
N ARG A 162 -7.69 9.82 -0.85
CA ARG A 162 -7.34 11.14 -1.40
C ARG A 162 -8.00 11.38 -2.76
N LEU A 163 -7.96 10.40 -3.65
CA LEU A 163 -8.57 10.51 -4.99
C LEU A 163 -10.10 10.57 -4.92
N ASN A 164 -10.73 9.80 -4.03
CA ASN A 164 -12.18 9.85 -3.80
C ASN A 164 -12.61 11.20 -3.25
N GLN A 165 -11.87 11.76 -2.28
CA GLN A 165 -12.13 13.07 -1.73
C GLN A 165 -12.06 14.15 -2.82
N ARG A 166 -11.03 14.07 -3.67
CA ARG A 166 -10.83 14.97 -4.80
C ARG A 166 -11.95 14.86 -5.83
N ALA A 167 -12.46 13.66 -6.05
CA ALA A 167 -13.60 13.41 -6.93
C ALA A 167 -14.95 13.89 -6.35
N GLY A 168 -14.97 14.43 -5.12
CA GLY A 168 -16.19 14.80 -4.43
C GLY A 168 -17.03 13.60 -4.00
N LEU A 169 -16.44 12.40 -3.99
CA LEU A 169 -17.12 11.21 -3.52
C LEU A 169 -17.24 11.24 -2.00
N PRO A 170 -18.36 10.73 -1.45
CA PRO A 170 -18.47 10.55 -0.01
C PRO A 170 -17.35 9.59 0.41
N LEU A 171 -16.45 10.07 1.26
CA LEU A 171 -15.51 9.19 1.90
C LEU A 171 -16.30 8.32 2.88
N PRO A 172 -16.06 7.00 2.91
CA PRO A 172 -16.44 6.27 4.11
C PRO A 172 -15.86 7.05 5.29
N PRO A 173 -16.63 7.26 6.37
CA PRO A 173 -16.07 7.86 7.57
C PRO A 173 -14.76 7.13 7.86
N ALA A 174 -13.68 7.86 8.19
CA ALA A 174 -12.48 7.21 8.73
C ALA A 174 -12.99 6.19 9.74
N HIS A 175 -12.65 4.89 9.58
CA HIS A 175 -13.22 3.80 10.38
C HIS A 175 -13.49 4.35 11.76
N ALA A 176 -14.77 4.58 12.05
CA ALA A 176 -15.12 5.40 13.19
C ALA A 176 -14.78 4.53 14.38
N PHE A 177 -13.62 4.77 14.96
CA PHE A 177 -13.19 3.99 16.09
C PHE A 177 -14.19 4.26 17.21
N GLY A 178 -14.72 3.18 17.76
CA GLY A 178 -15.48 3.24 18.97
C GLY A 178 -14.56 3.54 20.15
N GLN A 179 -15.19 3.62 21.31
CA GLN A 179 -14.45 3.64 22.57
C GLN A 179 -13.56 2.41 22.66
N LEU A 180 -12.27 2.63 22.89
CA LEU A 180 -11.33 1.55 23.17
C LEU A 180 -11.53 1.05 24.60
N ARG A 181 -11.94 -0.21 24.73
CA ARG A 181 -11.92 -0.94 26.00
C ARG A 181 -10.68 -1.80 26.05
N GLY A 182 -10.19 -2.05 27.26
CA GLY A 182 -9.16 -3.05 27.46
C GLY A 182 -8.59 -3.00 28.85
N TYR A 183 -7.71 -3.95 29.11
CA TYR A 183 -7.08 -4.15 30.40
C TYR A 183 -5.68 -4.72 30.23
N LEU A 184 -4.75 -4.27 31.06
CA LEU A 184 -3.41 -4.85 31.16
C LEU A 184 -3.40 -5.90 32.27
N ASP A 185 -3.29 -7.17 31.88
CA ASP A 185 -3.17 -8.27 32.83
C ASP A 185 -1.76 -8.30 33.44
N HIS A 186 -0.75 -7.99 32.64
CA HIS A 186 0.64 -8.08 33.04
C HIS A 186 1.53 -7.06 32.30
N CYS A 187 2.37 -6.35 33.06
CA CYS A 187 3.43 -5.51 32.52
C CYS A 187 4.62 -5.56 33.48
N SER A 188 5.68 -6.27 33.12
CA SER A 188 6.87 -6.39 33.97
C SER A 188 8.15 -6.60 33.16
N ILE A 189 9.27 -6.22 33.76
CA ILE A 189 10.61 -6.48 33.25
C ILE A 189 11.19 -7.63 34.08
N ASP A 190 11.65 -8.70 33.43
CA ASP A 190 12.29 -9.82 34.12
C ASP A 190 13.75 -9.52 34.51
N GLU A 191 14.40 -10.44 35.24
CA GLU A 191 15.80 -10.31 35.65
C GLU A 191 16.80 -10.20 34.48
N GLN A 192 16.35 -10.51 33.26
CA GLN A 192 17.14 -10.45 32.03
C GLN A 192 16.84 -9.18 31.23
N GLY A 193 16.04 -8.26 31.79
CA GLY A 193 15.68 -6.98 31.19
C GLY A 193 14.55 -7.07 30.17
N ARG A 194 13.89 -8.22 29.98
CA ARG A 194 12.84 -8.35 28.97
C ARG A 194 11.50 -7.84 29.48
N LEU A 195 10.94 -6.85 28.77
CA LEU A 195 9.61 -6.35 29.03
C LEU A 195 8.55 -7.31 28.47
N THR A 196 7.72 -7.87 29.34
CA THR A 196 6.52 -8.63 28.96
C THR A 196 5.28 -7.78 29.17
N VAL A 197 4.47 -7.63 28.12
CA VAL A 197 3.19 -6.91 28.16
C VAL A 197 2.08 -7.83 27.68
N ARG A 198 1.05 -8.02 28.51
CA ARG A 198 -0.12 -8.85 28.21
C ARG A 198 -1.40 -8.14 28.64
N GLY A 199 -2.44 -8.35 27.86
CA GLY A 199 -3.73 -7.74 28.11
C GLY A 199 -4.77 -8.17 27.11
N TRP A 200 -5.85 -7.39 27.06
CA TRP A 200 -6.84 -7.47 26.00
C TRP A 200 -7.31 -6.06 25.61
N ALA A 201 -7.79 -5.93 24.37
CA ALA A 201 -8.34 -4.69 23.85
C ALA A 201 -9.49 -4.97 22.87
N GLN A 202 -10.54 -4.16 22.94
CA GLN A 202 -11.70 -4.24 22.06
C GLN A 202 -12.11 -2.84 21.59
N ASP A 203 -12.33 -2.68 20.29
CA ASP A 203 -12.97 -1.51 19.72
C ASP A 203 -14.50 -1.73 19.69
N LEU A 204 -15.27 -0.92 20.41
CA LEU A 204 -16.72 -1.07 20.44
C LEU A 204 -17.43 -0.81 19.11
N ALA A 205 -16.79 -0.14 18.15
CA ALA A 205 -17.35 0.00 16.81
C ALA A 205 -17.19 -1.26 15.96
N HIS A 206 -16.23 -2.13 16.32
CA HIS A 206 -15.92 -3.38 15.64
C HIS A 206 -15.74 -4.47 16.71
N PRO A 207 -16.84 -4.92 17.36
CA PRO A 207 -16.77 -5.70 18.59
C PRO A 207 -16.08 -7.05 18.43
N ASP A 208 -16.00 -7.61 17.22
CA ASP A 208 -15.32 -8.88 16.91
C ASP A 208 -14.03 -8.66 16.07
N GLY A 209 -13.66 -7.39 15.85
CA GLY A 209 -12.48 -7.04 15.05
C GLY A 209 -11.20 -7.00 15.90
N PRO A 210 -10.04 -7.37 15.33
CA PRO A 210 -8.77 -7.24 16.03
C PRO A 210 -8.41 -5.77 16.23
N VAL A 211 -7.74 -5.46 17.34
CA VAL A 211 -7.23 -4.10 17.62
C VAL A 211 -5.72 -4.07 17.47
N CYS A 212 -5.21 -3.21 16.59
CA CYS A 212 -3.78 -2.93 16.49
C CYS A 212 -3.33 -1.96 17.60
N LEU A 213 -2.32 -2.35 18.37
CA LEU A 213 -1.83 -1.64 19.55
C LEU A 213 -0.34 -1.29 19.40
N ASP A 214 0.00 -0.06 19.79
CA ASP A 214 1.38 0.36 20.05
C ASP A 214 1.73 0.05 21.52
N ILE A 215 2.89 -0.55 21.76
CA ILE A 215 3.55 -0.56 23.07
C ILE A 215 4.55 0.59 23.09
N VAL A 216 4.29 1.58 23.92
CA VAL A 216 5.09 2.80 24.05
C VAL A 216 5.89 2.72 25.35
N VAL A 217 7.20 2.88 25.27
CA VAL A 217 8.11 2.94 26.43
C VAL A 217 8.78 4.30 26.44
N ASP A 218 8.63 5.05 27.53
CA ASP A 218 9.18 6.40 27.73
C ASP A 218 8.86 7.37 26.56
N GLY A 219 7.65 7.25 26.01
CA GLY A 219 7.15 8.08 24.92
C GLY A 219 7.53 7.61 23.51
N VAL A 220 8.35 6.57 23.37
CA VAL A 220 8.77 5.98 22.08
C VAL A 220 8.01 4.69 21.81
N VAL A 221 7.50 4.50 20.59
CA VAL A 221 6.86 3.23 20.20
C VAL A 221 7.95 2.16 20.12
N ALA A 222 7.94 1.24 21.09
CA ALA A 222 8.92 0.18 21.22
C ALA A 222 8.50 -1.09 20.45
N ALA A 223 7.19 -1.32 20.28
CA ALA A 223 6.68 -2.43 19.47
C ALA A 223 5.23 -2.21 19.03
N LEU A 224 4.79 -3.02 18.07
CA LEU A 224 3.40 -3.12 17.61
C LEU A 224 2.88 -4.54 17.85
N THR A 225 1.62 -4.68 18.25
CA THR A 225 0.97 -5.98 18.47
C THR A 225 -0.51 -5.94 18.09
N PHE A 226 -1.14 -7.11 17.95
CA PHE A 226 -2.56 -7.25 17.65
C PHE A 226 -3.28 -7.95 18.81
N ALA A 227 -4.40 -7.36 19.23
CA ALA A 227 -5.37 -7.99 20.11
C ALA A 227 -6.29 -8.88 19.29
N GLU A 228 -5.82 -10.10 19.00
CA GLU A 228 -6.49 -11.08 18.13
C GLU A 228 -6.47 -12.51 18.70
N THR A 229 -5.82 -12.72 19.84
CA THR A 229 -5.70 -14.06 20.43
C THR A 229 -6.95 -14.42 21.21
N TYR A 230 -7.48 -15.63 20.96
CA TYR A 230 -8.64 -16.15 21.68
C TYR A 230 -8.35 -16.41 23.16
N ARG A 231 -9.26 -15.96 24.03
CA ARG A 231 -9.27 -16.25 25.46
C ARG A 231 -10.68 -16.58 25.95
N PRO A 232 -10.88 -17.75 26.58
CA PRO A 232 -12.22 -18.20 27.00
C PRO A 232 -12.83 -17.39 28.15
N ASP A 233 -12.02 -16.64 28.90
CA ASP A 233 -12.51 -15.70 29.91
C ASP A 233 -13.06 -14.41 29.30
N LEU A 234 -12.52 -13.96 28.16
CA LEU A 234 -13.02 -12.77 27.46
C LEU A 234 -14.38 -13.05 26.82
N GLU A 235 -14.54 -14.20 26.17
CA GLU A 235 -15.82 -14.63 25.61
C GLU A 235 -16.90 -14.75 26.69
N ARG A 236 -16.59 -15.42 27.83
CA ARG A 236 -17.52 -15.52 28.98
C ARG A 236 -17.86 -14.16 29.60
N ALA A 237 -16.98 -13.17 29.48
CA ALA A 237 -17.23 -11.80 29.91
C ALA A 237 -18.00 -10.95 28.88
N GLY A 238 -18.38 -11.53 27.74
CA GLY A 238 -19.10 -10.85 26.66
C GLY A 238 -18.24 -9.88 25.86
N ILE A 239 -16.92 -10.13 25.78
CA ILE A 239 -15.99 -9.33 24.99
C ILE A 239 -15.86 -10.01 23.62
N GLY A 240 -16.77 -9.65 22.71
CA GLY A 240 -16.78 -10.11 21.31
C GLY A 240 -16.84 -11.62 21.20
N ASP A 241 -16.04 -12.17 20.29
CA ASP A 241 -15.84 -13.60 20.09
C ASP A 241 -14.74 -14.21 20.99
N GLY A 242 -14.19 -13.41 21.90
CA GLY A 242 -13.07 -13.79 22.76
C GLY A 242 -11.69 -13.61 22.13
N CYS A 243 -11.57 -13.26 20.85
CA CYS A 243 -10.31 -13.04 20.12
C CYS A 243 -9.77 -11.63 20.30
N HIS A 244 -9.62 -11.19 21.55
CA HIS A 244 -9.25 -9.82 21.89
C HIS A 244 -8.00 -9.72 22.77
N ALA A 245 -7.29 -10.83 22.98
CA ALA A 245 -6.10 -10.85 23.81
C ALA A 245 -4.84 -10.53 23.00
N PHE A 246 -3.85 -9.95 23.67
CA PHE A 246 -2.50 -9.77 23.15
C PHE A 246 -1.46 -10.18 24.19
N SER A 247 -0.32 -10.66 23.72
CA SER A 247 0.83 -10.98 24.55
C SER A 247 2.11 -10.77 23.75
N LEU A 248 2.96 -9.88 24.23
CA LEU A 248 4.24 -9.56 23.61
C LEU A 248 5.36 -9.61 24.65
N ILE A 249 6.52 -10.10 24.23
CA ILE A 249 7.79 -9.92 24.93
C ILE A 249 8.66 -9.07 24.00
N LEU A 250 9.12 -7.91 24.48
CA LEU A 250 9.99 -7.07 23.67
C LEU A 250 11.37 -7.75 23.53
N PRO A 251 11.95 -7.76 22.33
CA PRO A 251 13.19 -8.49 22.05
C PRO A 251 14.42 -7.81 22.67
N GLU A 252 14.40 -6.48 22.80
CA GLU A 252 15.53 -5.73 23.34
C GLU A 252 15.44 -5.60 24.87
N PRO A 253 16.49 -6.01 25.62
CA PRO A 253 16.50 -5.92 27.07
C PRO A 253 16.68 -4.47 27.53
N PHE A 254 15.85 -4.05 28.49
CA PHE A 254 15.93 -2.76 29.17
C PHE A 254 16.97 -2.81 30.31
N ALA A 255 17.57 -1.66 30.61
CA ALA A 255 18.53 -1.54 31.69
C ALA A 255 17.84 -1.74 33.06
N LEU A 256 18.38 -2.67 33.86
CA LEU A 256 17.86 -2.96 35.19
C LEU A 256 18.06 -1.77 36.14
N GLY A 257 17.09 -1.54 37.02
CA GLY A 257 17.13 -0.45 38.01
C GLY A 257 16.69 0.92 37.48
N ILE A 258 16.34 1.03 36.20
CA ILE A 258 15.70 2.22 35.62
C ILE A 258 14.18 2.02 35.64
N SER A 259 13.44 3.05 36.09
CA SER A 259 11.99 3.06 35.98
C SER A 259 11.59 3.50 34.57
N HIS A 260 10.80 2.66 33.90
CA HIS A 260 10.27 2.93 32.57
C HIS A 260 8.76 3.16 32.65
N GLN A 261 8.24 4.13 31.91
CA GLN A 261 6.80 4.31 31.71
C GLN A 261 6.34 3.51 30.51
N VAL A 262 5.42 2.58 30.72
CA VAL A 262 4.82 1.76 29.65
C VAL A 262 3.38 2.20 29.43
N GLU A 263 3.07 2.61 28.20
CA GLU A 263 1.72 2.92 27.73
C GLU A 263 1.35 1.93 26.61
N VAL A 264 0.09 1.49 26.61
CA VAL A 264 -0.50 0.74 25.51
C VAL A 264 -1.63 1.57 24.92
N ARG A 265 -1.63 1.75 23.60
CA ARG A 265 -2.63 2.58 22.91
C ARG A 265 -2.98 1.99 21.55
N ARG A 266 -4.17 2.28 21.04
CA ARG A 266 -4.56 1.91 19.67
C ARG A 266 -3.70 2.67 18.66
N SER A 267 -3.08 1.95 17.74
CA SER A 267 -2.10 2.51 16.81
C SER A 267 -2.70 3.61 15.91
N ALA A 268 -3.95 3.43 15.50
CA ALA A 268 -4.59 4.28 14.50
C ALA A 268 -4.95 5.71 14.96
N ASP A 269 -5.32 5.90 16.23
CA ASP A 269 -5.76 7.20 16.76
C ASP A 269 -5.11 7.57 18.11
N ARG A 270 -4.17 6.73 18.57
CA ARG A 270 -3.47 6.87 19.86
C ARG A 270 -4.41 6.88 21.07
N ALA A 271 -5.63 6.34 20.94
CA ALA A 271 -6.52 6.18 22.08
C ALA A 271 -5.84 5.26 23.12
N PRO A 272 -5.62 5.72 24.37
CA PRO A 272 -4.95 4.92 25.37
C PRO A 272 -5.83 3.75 25.79
N LEU A 273 -5.22 2.62 26.15
CA LEU A 273 -5.93 1.51 26.76
C LEU A 273 -6.38 1.97 28.15
N THR A 274 -7.69 2.12 28.33
CA THR A 274 -8.29 2.71 29.53
C THR A 274 -8.17 1.75 30.73
N THR A 275 -6.98 1.68 31.36
CA THR A 275 -6.67 1.25 32.75
C THR A 275 -5.15 1.01 32.91
N SER A 276 -4.33 2.06 32.89
CA SER A 276 -2.93 1.97 33.30
C SER A 276 -2.80 2.24 34.81
N ARG A 277 -2.46 1.22 35.61
CA ARG A 277 -1.82 1.49 36.91
C ARG A 277 -0.41 2.05 36.63
N PRO A 278 0.04 3.13 37.29
CA PRO A 278 1.44 3.52 37.22
C PRO A 278 2.31 2.40 37.81
N ILE A 279 3.33 1.97 37.06
CA ILE A 279 4.35 1.05 37.56
C ILE A 279 5.22 1.81 38.55
N GLY A 280 4.91 1.69 39.83
CA GLY A 280 5.75 2.21 40.90
C GLY A 280 7.01 1.37 41.07
N ALA A 281 8.14 2.03 41.26
CA ALA A 281 9.38 1.38 41.70
C ALA A 281 9.20 0.80 43.10
N SER A 282 8.94 -0.50 43.17
CA SER A 282 9.03 -1.33 44.38
C SER A 282 9.16 -2.75 43.86
N GLY A 283 10.24 -3.49 44.03
CA GLY A 283 11.29 -3.46 45.04
C GLY A 283 11.65 -4.94 45.23
N LEU A 284 12.93 -5.25 45.37
CA LEU A 284 13.41 -6.57 45.77
C LEU A 284 12.69 -7.08 47.04
N ALA A 285 12.44 -8.39 47.07
CA ALA A 285 11.97 -9.23 48.19
C ALA A 285 10.51 -9.03 48.64
N ALA A 286 9.71 -10.08 48.90
CA ALA A 286 9.96 -11.48 49.21
C ALA A 286 8.87 -12.40 48.63
#